data_AF-A0A7C4D279-F1
#
_entry.id   AF-A0A7C4D279-F1
#
_cell.length_a   1.000
_cell.length_b   1.000
_cell.length_c   1.000
_cell.angle_alpha   90.00
_cell.angle_beta   90.00
_cell.angle_gamma   90.00
#
_symmetry.space_group_name_H-M   'P 1'
#
loop_
_entity.id
_entity.type
_entity.pdbx_description
1 polymer ?
#
loop_
_entity_poly.entity_id
_entity_poly.type
_entity_poly.pdbx_seq_one_letter_code
_entity_poly.pdbx_strand_id
1 'polypeptide(L)'
;MPIREWSSYIRQEIPSDATLIVGMPDVGLVGPISTSHLIKSWELEHVGYLDSTGLPPVILFHNAEPLMPMRFYGGYKGNEYVLVLHSDVAVPPQGIRSLAFYLVKFSTEKKLKRILLLGGIAVQDRLNIEIPKTHATSID
;
A
#
# COMPACT_ATOMS: atom_id res chain seq x y z
N MET A 1 -1.19 -20.62 -15.93
CA MET A 1 -2.14 -19.74 -15.22
C MET A 1 -2.03 -18.38 -15.88
N PRO A 2 -3.12 -17.76 -16.38
CA PRO A 2 -2.98 -16.46 -17.03
C PRO A 2 -2.44 -15.47 -16.00
N ILE A 3 -1.42 -14.73 -16.40
CA ILE A 3 -0.81 -13.67 -15.59
C ILE A 3 -1.93 -12.67 -15.29
N ARG A 4 -2.26 -12.49 -14.01
CA ARG A 4 -3.16 -11.41 -13.58
C ARG A 4 -2.41 -10.11 -13.84
N GLU A 5 -2.71 -9.46 -14.95
CA GLU A 5 -2.08 -8.19 -15.31
C GLU A 5 -2.52 -7.14 -14.28
N TRP A 6 -1.51 -6.47 -13.72
CA TRP A 6 -1.68 -5.35 -12.81
C TRP A 6 -1.46 -4.08 -13.62
N SER A 7 -2.25 -3.05 -13.36
CA SER A 7 -2.16 -1.76 -14.05
C SER A 7 -2.29 -0.62 -13.07
N SER A 8 -1.35 0.33 -13.13
CA SER A 8 -1.39 1.56 -12.35
C SER A 8 -1.86 2.71 -13.22
N TYR A 9 -2.75 3.52 -12.67
CA TYR A 9 -3.27 4.74 -13.29
C TYR A 9 -2.83 5.92 -12.44
N ILE A 10 -1.64 6.44 -12.72
CA ILE A 10 -1.03 7.55 -11.98
C ILE A 10 -1.42 8.87 -12.65
N ARG A 11 -1.96 9.81 -11.87
CA ARG A 11 -2.50 11.10 -12.31
C ARG A 11 -1.50 12.25 -12.19
N GLN A 12 -0.44 12.07 -11.42
CA GLN A 12 0.58 13.10 -11.14
C GLN A 12 1.99 12.51 -11.31
N GLU A 13 2.98 13.34 -11.60
CA GLU A 13 4.36 12.87 -11.65
C GLU A 13 4.83 12.44 -10.25
N ILE A 14 5.45 11.26 -10.17
CA ILE A 14 6.08 10.78 -8.94
C ILE A 14 7.57 11.06 -9.07
N PRO A 15 8.16 11.90 -8.19
CA PRO A 15 9.59 12.17 -8.20
C PRO A 15 10.41 10.88 -8.08
N SER A 16 11.58 10.84 -8.73
CA SER A 16 12.58 9.81 -8.44
C SER A 16 13.01 9.88 -6.98
N ASP A 17 13.56 8.78 -6.47
CA ASP A 17 13.99 8.63 -5.07
C ASP A 17 12.88 8.73 -4.01
N ALA A 18 11.62 8.74 -4.43
CA ALA A 18 10.48 8.61 -3.52
C ALA A 18 10.49 7.26 -2.79
N THR A 19 9.89 7.23 -1.59
CA THR A 19 9.69 6.00 -0.80
C THR A 19 8.28 5.47 -1.00
N LEU A 20 8.15 4.23 -1.46
CA LEU A 20 6.88 3.54 -1.54
C LEU A 20 6.55 2.89 -0.19
N ILE A 21 5.40 3.21 0.40
CA ILE A 21 4.86 2.58 1.61
C ILE A 21 3.63 1.78 1.21
N VAL A 22 3.57 0.50 1.58
CA VAL A 22 2.51 -0.41 1.18
C VAL A 22 1.73 -0.88 2.42
N GLY A 23 0.41 -0.69 2.39
CA GLY A 23 -0.52 -1.17 3.40
C GLY A 23 -1.59 -2.05 2.79
N MET A 24 -1.50 -3.35 3.04
CA MET A 24 -2.46 -4.36 2.58
C MET A 24 -3.24 -4.94 3.77
N PRO A 25 -4.51 -5.33 3.59
CA PRO A 25 -5.24 -6.06 4.62
C PRO A 25 -4.52 -7.36 4.98
N ASP A 26 -4.14 -7.47 6.25
CA ASP A 26 -3.44 -8.59 6.86
C ASP A 26 -3.82 -8.68 8.35
N VAL A 27 -3.09 -9.46 9.15
CA VAL A 27 -3.28 -9.63 10.60
C VAL A 27 -3.48 -8.29 11.30
N GLY A 28 -4.61 -8.17 12.01
CA GLY A 28 -4.95 -6.99 12.80
C GLY A 28 -5.20 -5.72 11.98
N LEU A 29 -5.28 -5.81 10.65
CA LEU A 29 -5.46 -4.67 9.75
C LEU A 29 -4.39 -3.58 9.92
N VAL A 30 -3.19 -3.95 10.39
CA VAL A 30 -2.12 -3.00 10.69
C VAL A 30 -1.73 -2.20 9.45
N GLY A 31 -1.62 -2.85 8.29
CA GLY A 31 -1.32 -2.20 7.00
C GLY A 31 -2.29 -1.08 6.63
N PRO A 32 -3.60 -1.36 6.42
CA PRO A 32 -4.58 -0.34 6.05
C PRO A 32 -4.80 0.71 7.13
N ILE A 33 -4.79 0.35 8.42
CA ILE A 33 -4.92 1.32 9.51
C ILE A 33 -3.73 2.29 9.52
N SER A 34 -2.51 1.77 9.42
CA SER A 34 -1.30 2.59 9.43
C SER A 34 -1.25 3.50 8.20
N THR A 35 -1.50 2.96 7.01
CA THR A 35 -1.50 3.78 5.78
C THR A 35 -2.63 4.81 5.77
N SER A 36 -3.84 4.48 6.26
CA SER A 36 -4.93 5.46 6.41
C SER A 36 -4.53 6.60 7.35
N HIS A 37 -3.86 6.28 8.47
CA HIS A 37 -3.34 7.26 9.40
C HIS A 37 -2.26 8.15 8.76
N LEU A 38 -1.31 7.56 8.02
CA LEU A 38 -0.26 8.31 7.31
C LEU A 38 -0.85 9.25 6.25
N ILE A 39 -1.79 8.78 5.44
CA ILE A 39 -2.48 9.57 4.42
C ILE A 39 -3.12 10.80 5.04
N LYS A 40 -3.87 10.63 6.14
CA LYS A 40 -4.54 11.72 6.84
C LYS A 40 -3.54 12.67 7.52
N SER A 41 -2.57 12.11 8.25
CA SER A 41 -1.67 12.90 9.11
C SER A 41 -0.60 13.66 8.33
N TRP A 42 -0.29 13.22 7.12
CA TRP A 42 0.63 13.91 6.22
C TRP A 42 -0.11 14.62 5.08
N GLU A 43 -1.44 14.69 5.13
CA GLU A 43 -2.27 15.37 4.14
C GLU A 43 -1.95 14.94 2.70
N LEU A 44 -1.73 13.63 2.50
CA LEU A 44 -1.33 13.10 1.20
C LEU A 44 -2.47 13.16 0.20
N GLU A 45 -2.16 13.58 -1.01
CA GLU A 45 -3.13 13.69 -2.08
C GLU A 45 -3.35 12.36 -2.77
N HIS A 46 -4.55 12.14 -3.28
CA HIS A 46 -4.84 10.96 -4.09
C HIS A 46 -4.21 11.11 -5.49
N VAL A 47 -3.17 10.31 -5.78
CA VAL A 47 -2.37 10.42 -7.01
C VAL A 47 -2.61 9.31 -8.03
N GLY A 48 -3.41 8.29 -7.71
CA GLY A 48 -3.74 7.25 -8.68
C GLY A 48 -4.32 5.97 -8.10
N TYR A 49 -4.54 4.99 -8.97
CA TYR A 49 -5.09 3.69 -8.60
C TYR A 49 -4.19 2.55 -9.06
N LEU A 50 -4.31 1.42 -8.37
CA LEU A 50 -3.78 0.13 -8.82
C LEU A 50 -4.96 -0.80 -9.06
N ASP A 51 -4.98 -1.50 -10.19
CA ASP A 51 -6.05 -2.41 -10.54
C ASP A 51 -5.52 -3.73 -11.10
N SER A 52 -6.36 -4.77 -11.03
CA SER A 52 -6.12 -6.05 -11.66
C SER A 52 -7.44 -6.78 -11.91
N THR A 53 -7.52 -7.51 -13.01
CA THR A 53 -8.61 -8.46 -13.29
C THR A 53 -8.76 -9.55 -12.22
N GLY A 54 -7.76 -9.69 -11.34
CA GLY A 54 -7.79 -10.60 -10.20
C GLY A 54 -8.42 -10.04 -8.92
N LEU A 55 -8.71 -8.74 -8.85
CA LEU A 55 -9.37 -8.11 -7.70
C LEU A 55 -10.89 -8.33 -7.77
N PRO A 56 -11.60 -8.35 -6.63
CA PRO A 56 -13.05 -8.33 -6.63
C PRO A 56 -13.55 -7.06 -7.33
N PRO A 57 -14.59 -7.13 -8.18
CA PRO A 57 -15.12 -5.97 -8.92
C PRO A 57 -15.98 -5.10 -8.00
N VAL A 58 -15.34 -4.49 -7.00
CA VAL A 58 -15.99 -3.66 -5.98
C VAL A 58 -15.50 -2.23 -6.08
N ILE A 59 -16.40 -1.30 -5.77
CA ILE A 59 -16.10 0.12 -5.62
C ILE A 59 -16.50 0.55 -4.22
N LEU A 60 -15.73 1.46 -3.63
CA LEU A 60 -15.99 1.99 -2.32
C LEU A 60 -16.62 3.37 -2.45
N PHE A 61 -17.49 3.72 -1.52
CA PHE A 61 -18.00 5.08 -1.41
C PHE A 61 -17.45 5.70 -0.13
N HIS A 62 -16.74 6.83 -0.29
CA HIS A 62 -16.29 7.63 0.84
C HIS A 62 -16.70 9.07 0.59
N ASN A 63 -17.44 9.68 1.53
CA ASN A 63 -17.99 11.04 1.38
C ASN A 63 -18.72 11.26 0.05
N ALA A 64 -19.56 10.30 -0.34
CA ALA A 64 -20.30 10.28 -1.60
C ALA A 64 -19.46 10.18 -2.90
N GLU A 65 -18.14 10.00 -2.79
CA GLU A 65 -17.24 9.82 -3.94
C GLU A 65 -16.88 8.35 -4.17
N PRO A 66 -16.92 7.87 -5.43
CA PRO A 66 -16.50 6.51 -5.78
C PRO A 66 -14.96 6.37 -5.74
N LEU A 67 -14.48 5.35 -5.06
CA LEU A 67 -13.06 5.04 -4.89
C LEU A 67 -12.76 3.60 -5.30
N MET A 68 -11.73 3.42 -6.14
CA MET A 68 -11.17 2.10 -6.41
C MET A 68 -10.57 1.50 -5.15
N PRO A 69 -10.58 0.17 -4.96
CA PRO A 69 -10.19 -0.45 -3.70
C PRO A 69 -8.69 -0.41 -3.38
N MET A 70 -7.84 -0.22 -4.39
CA MET A 70 -6.39 -0.02 -4.23
C MET A 70 -5.97 1.33 -4.82
N ARG A 71 -5.35 2.17 -4.00
CA ARG A 71 -5.12 3.59 -4.30
C ARG A 71 -3.72 4.02 -3.91
N PHE A 72 -3.17 4.92 -4.70
CA PHE A 72 -1.92 5.61 -4.43
C PHE A 72 -2.22 7.01 -3.88
N TYR A 73 -1.52 7.36 -2.80
CA TYR A 73 -1.50 8.71 -2.25
C TYR A 73 -0.07 9.22 -2.20
N GLY A 74 0.15 10.49 -2.53
CA GLY A 74 1.48 11.06 -2.69
C GLY A 74 1.60 12.43 -2.06
N GLY A 75 2.80 12.76 -1.58
CA GLY A 75 3.09 14.07 -1.00
C GLY A 75 4.50 14.15 -0.42
N TYR A 76 4.93 15.36 -0.09
CA TYR A 76 6.21 15.58 0.58
C TYR A 76 6.07 15.48 2.09
N LYS A 77 6.93 14.68 2.72
CA LYS A 77 7.13 14.66 4.17
C LYS A 77 8.52 15.18 4.49
N GLY A 78 8.62 16.47 4.80
CA GLY A 78 9.91 17.15 4.88
C GLY A 78 10.54 17.22 3.48
N ASN A 79 11.76 16.71 3.33
CA ASN A 79 12.49 16.72 2.05
C ASN A 79 12.32 15.43 1.23
N GLU A 80 11.57 14.45 1.73
CA GLU A 80 11.36 13.17 1.02
C GLU A 80 9.93 13.10 0.47
N TYR A 81 9.78 12.70 -0.79
CA TYR A 81 8.48 12.38 -1.35
C TYR A 81 8.09 10.96 -0.93
N VAL A 82 6.89 10.80 -0.40
CA VAL A 82 6.32 9.51 -0.02
C VAL A 82 5.17 9.16 -0.94
N LEU A 83 5.16 7.91 -1.40
CA LEU A 83 4.06 7.32 -2.15
C LEU A 83 3.46 6.20 -1.31
N VAL A 84 2.19 6.28 -0.96
CA VAL A 84 1.49 5.30 -0.14
C VAL A 84 0.54 4.51 -1.03
N LEU A 85 0.74 3.19 -1.15
CA LEU A 85 -0.24 2.25 -1.69
C LEU A 85 -1.12 1.75 -0.54
N HIS A 86 -2.39 2.15 -0.55
CA HIS A 86 -3.40 1.73 0.41
C HIS A 86 -4.40 0.79 -0.26
N SER A 87 -4.69 -0.34 0.38
CA SER A 87 -5.69 -1.31 -0.08
C SER A 87 -6.76 -1.55 0.98
N ASP A 88 -8.03 -1.47 0.58
CA ASP A 88 -9.18 -1.89 1.38
C ASP A 88 -9.57 -3.35 1.14
N VAL A 89 -8.99 -3.98 0.11
CA VAL A 89 -9.30 -5.37 -0.27
C VAL A 89 -8.09 -6.27 -0.07
N ALA A 90 -8.34 -7.47 0.41
CA ALA A 90 -7.31 -8.50 0.49
C ALA A 90 -7.00 -9.03 -0.92
N VAL A 91 -5.73 -9.24 -1.20
CA VAL A 91 -5.29 -9.88 -2.43
C VAL A 91 -5.27 -11.40 -2.21
N PRO A 92 -5.97 -12.19 -3.04
CA PRO A 92 -5.97 -13.64 -2.89
C PRO A 92 -4.54 -14.22 -2.97
N PRO A 93 -4.21 -15.30 -2.24
CA PRO A 93 -2.84 -15.86 -2.20
C PRO A 93 -2.20 -16.09 -3.59
N GLN A 94 -3.00 -16.55 -4.56
CA GLN A 94 -2.58 -16.76 -5.94
C GLN A 94 -2.17 -15.48 -6.70
N GLY A 95 -2.63 -14.31 -6.25
CA GLY A 95 -2.29 -13.00 -6.82
C GLY A 95 -1.13 -12.30 -6.13
N ILE A 96 -0.71 -12.75 -4.94
CA ILE A 96 0.36 -12.09 -4.15
C ILE A 96 1.67 -12.06 -4.91
N ARG A 97 2.07 -13.18 -5.54
CA ARG A 97 3.32 -13.24 -6.31
C ARG A 97 3.30 -12.25 -7.47
N SER A 98 2.22 -12.19 -8.26
CA SER A 98 2.16 -11.27 -9.40
C SER A 98 2.13 -9.81 -8.96
N LEU A 99 1.47 -9.50 -7.83
CA LEU A 99 1.49 -8.16 -7.25
C LEU A 99 2.90 -7.77 -6.81
N ALA A 100 3.62 -8.64 -6.10
CA ALA A 100 4.97 -8.37 -5.66
C ALA A 100 5.91 -8.08 -6.84
N PHE A 101 5.85 -8.89 -7.91
CA PHE A 101 6.60 -8.62 -9.14
C PHE A 101 6.22 -7.28 -9.76
N TYR A 102 4.93 -6.96 -9.80
CA TYR A 102 4.46 -5.69 -10.33
C TYR A 102 4.97 -4.49 -9.51
N LEU A 103 4.88 -4.53 -8.18
CA LEU A 103 5.34 -3.45 -7.31
C LEU A 103 6.85 -3.22 -7.42
N VAL A 104 7.64 -4.30 -7.52
CA VAL A 104 9.08 -4.21 -7.77
C VAL A 104 9.34 -3.57 -9.14
N LYS A 105 8.68 -4.06 -10.20
CA LYS A 105 8.81 -3.49 -11.55
C LYS A 105 8.45 -2.00 -11.57
N PHE A 106 7.28 -1.64 -11.03
CA PHE A 106 6.81 -0.26 -10.92
C PHE A 106 7.82 0.61 -10.18
N SER A 107 8.35 0.11 -9.05
CA SER A 107 9.33 0.85 -8.25
C SER A 107 10.64 1.08 -8.99
N THR A 108 11.13 0.07 -9.72
CA THR A 108 12.33 0.18 -10.56
C THR A 108 12.14 1.16 -11.71
N GLU A 109 11.02 1.08 -12.42
CA GLU A 109 10.69 1.98 -13.54
C GLU A 109 10.56 3.44 -13.08
N LYS A 110 9.98 3.66 -11.89
CA LYS A 110 9.86 4.98 -11.26
C LYS A 110 11.12 5.44 -10.52
N LYS A 111 12.18 4.62 -10.46
CA LYS A 111 13.42 4.88 -9.72
C LYS A 111 13.15 5.25 -8.25
N LEU A 112 12.28 4.49 -7.60
CA LEU A 112 11.98 4.67 -6.18
C LEU A 112 13.17 4.21 -5.32
N LYS A 113 13.41 4.92 -4.22
CA LYS A 113 14.57 4.69 -3.33
C LYS A 113 14.42 3.40 -2.53
N ARG A 114 13.19 3.06 -2.11
CA ARG A 114 12.88 1.89 -1.27
C ARG A 114 11.38 1.60 -1.23
N ILE A 115 11.06 0.38 -0.84
CA ILE A 115 9.70 -0.08 -0.55
C ILE A 115 9.62 -0.47 0.93
N LEU A 116 8.65 0.09 1.66
CA LEU A 116 8.35 -0.21 3.05
C LEU A 116 7.00 -0.93 3.12
N LEU A 117 6.98 -2.15 3.63
CA LEU A 117 5.75 -2.92 3.84
C LEU A 117 5.31 -2.83 5.30
N LEU A 118 4.10 -2.35 5.55
CA LEU A 118 3.52 -2.28 6.88
C LEU A 118 2.59 -3.47 7.11
N GLY A 119 2.87 -4.28 8.15
CA GLY A 119 2.13 -5.50 8.47
C GLY A 119 2.03 -5.74 9.97
N GLY A 120 1.13 -6.66 10.34
CA GLY A 120 0.91 -7.07 11.73
C GLY A 120 1.51 -8.45 12.00
N ILE A 121 1.96 -8.68 13.23
CA ILE A 121 2.38 -9.99 13.70
C ILE A 121 1.39 -10.44 14.77
N ALA A 122 0.81 -11.62 14.61
CA ALA A 122 -0.08 -12.19 15.61
C ALA A 122 0.72 -12.56 16.86
N VAL A 123 0.27 -12.08 18.02
CA VAL A 123 0.83 -12.42 19.33
C VAL A 123 -0.23 -13.06 20.20
N GLN A 124 0.17 -14.09 20.93
CA GLN A 124 -0.67 -14.69 21.97
C GLN A 124 -0.85 -13.66 23.10
N ASP A 125 -2.01 -13.69 23.74
CA ASP A 125 -2.32 -12.87 24.91
C ASP A 125 -2.28 -11.34 24.69
N ARG A 126 -2.66 -10.90 23.49
CA ARG A 126 -2.72 -9.48 23.07
C ARG A 126 -3.40 -8.51 24.05
N LEU A 127 -4.36 -9.00 24.85
CA LEU A 127 -5.11 -8.18 25.80
C LEU A 127 -4.28 -7.79 27.04
N ASN A 128 -3.24 -8.57 27.33
CA ASN A 128 -2.37 -8.39 28.49
C ASN A 128 -1.06 -7.66 28.13
N ILE A 129 -0.95 -7.13 26.91
CA ILE A 129 0.23 -6.40 26.43
C ILE A 129 0.01 -4.91 26.65
N GLU A 130 0.73 -4.32 27.60
CA GLU A 130 0.70 -2.86 27.83
C GLU A 130 1.38 -2.07 26.70
N ILE A 131 2.52 -2.57 26.21
CA ILE A 131 3.32 -1.92 25.15
C ILE A 131 3.58 -2.93 24.03
N PRO A 132 2.90 -2.80 22.87
CA PRO A 132 3.15 -3.64 21.72
C PRO A 132 4.60 -3.48 21.21
N LYS A 133 5.24 -4.60 20.85
CA LYS A 133 6.57 -4.59 20.21
C LYS A 133 6.44 -4.42 18.70
N THR A 134 7.36 -3.67 18.12
CA THR A 134 7.50 -3.53 16.65
C THR A 134 8.78 -4.21 16.18
N HIS A 135 8.74 -4.78 14.98
CA HIS A 135 9.87 -5.46 14.36
C HIS A 135 10.09 -4.90 12.95
N ALA A 136 11.35 -4.93 12.49
CA ALA A 136 11.72 -4.56 11.13
C ALA A 136 12.74 -5.56 10.58
N THR A 137 12.64 -5.84 9.29
CA THR A 137 13.61 -6.65 8.54
C THR A 137 13.80 -6.01 7.17
N SER A 138 15.01 -6.09 6.62
CA SER A 138 15.35 -5.60 5.28
C SER A 138 16.09 -6.68 4.50
N ILE A 139 16.03 -6.57 3.18
CA ILE A 139 16.92 -7.27 2.27
C ILE A 139 17.77 -6.15 1.67
N ASP A 140 19.06 -6.14 2.00
CA ASP A 140 20.03 -5.15 1.52
C ASP A 140 20.55 -5.49 0.13
#